data_AF-A0A1A6GRD2-F1
#
_entry.id   AF-A0A1A6GRD2-F1
#
_cell.length_a   1.000
_cell.length_b   1.000
_cell.length_c   1.000
_cell.angle_alpha   90.00
_cell.angle_beta   90.00
_cell.angle_gamma   90.00
#
_symmetry.space_group_name_H-M   'P 1'
#
loop_
_entity.id
_entity.type
_entity.pdbx_description
1 polymer ?
#
loop_
_entity_poly.entity_id
_entity_poly.type
_entity_poly.pdbx_seq_one_letter_code
_entity_poly.pdbx_strand_id
1 'polypeptide(L)'
;MHYSYLSCSAGNTQAPAMVQLPGGRFLMGTDAPDGRDGEGPSREVTVQPFAIDIFPVTNKDFRYFKPAGPGSGIREKLELPVVHGKFPKGDRAEDGFHGLSPVNAFPPQNNYGLYDLMGNVWEWTASTYQSAGQDMRVLRGASWIDTADGSANHRARVTT
;
A
#
# COMPACT_ATOMS: atom_id res chain seq x y z
N MET A 1 1.99 26.07 -16.77
CA MET A 1 1.09 24.93 -17.04
C MET A 1 -0.02 24.99 -16.00
N HIS A 2 -1.26 25.12 -16.46
CA HIS A 2 -2.45 25.32 -15.64
C HIS A 2 -2.94 23.94 -15.17
N TYR A 3 -2.98 23.69 -13.86
CA TYR A 3 -3.66 22.52 -13.30
C TYR A 3 -5.15 22.85 -13.12
N SER A 4 -5.97 22.45 -14.08
CA SER A 4 -7.43 22.48 -13.94
C SER A 4 -7.88 21.23 -13.19
N TYR A 5 -8.14 21.35 -11.88
CA TYR A 5 -8.96 20.38 -11.17
C TYR A 5 -10.42 20.59 -11.58
N LEU A 6 -11.06 19.54 -12.09
CA LEU A 6 -12.51 19.51 -12.25
C LEU A 6 -13.14 19.63 -10.85
N SER A 7 -13.60 20.84 -10.53
CA SER A 7 -14.50 21.10 -9.42
C SER A 7 -15.84 20.41 -9.72
N CYS A 8 -16.08 19.24 -9.12
CA CYS A 8 -17.41 18.69 -9.00
C CYS A 8 -18.12 19.43 -7.85
N SER A 9 -19.10 20.28 -8.18
CA SER A 9 -19.89 20.98 -7.18
C SER A 9 -21.02 20.11 -6.63
N ALA A 10 -21.21 20.20 -5.32
CA ALA A 10 -22.39 19.80 -4.54
C ALA A 10 -22.56 18.28 -4.27
N GLY A 11 -22.12 17.86 -3.08
CA GLY A 11 -22.55 16.59 -2.46
C GLY A 11 -21.47 15.83 -1.70
N ASN A 12 -20.83 16.45 -0.70
CA ASN A 12 -20.01 15.80 0.34
C ASN A 12 -19.11 14.63 -0.13
N THR A 13 -18.21 14.87 -1.08
CA THR A 13 -17.15 13.92 -1.44
C THR A 13 -15.88 14.31 -0.68
N GLN A 14 -15.64 13.66 0.45
CA GLN A 14 -14.35 13.81 1.15
C GLN A 14 -13.29 13.17 0.24
N ALA A 15 -12.47 13.99 -0.43
CA ALA A 15 -11.30 13.49 -1.14
C ALA A 15 -10.43 12.70 -0.15
N PRO A 16 -9.77 11.61 -0.58
CA PRO A 16 -8.85 10.88 0.29
C PRO A 16 -7.83 11.85 0.87
N ALA A 17 -7.56 11.71 2.17
CA ALA A 17 -6.62 12.59 2.84
C ALA A 17 -5.21 12.30 2.29
N MET A 18 -4.59 13.28 1.64
CA MET A 18 -3.26 13.17 1.07
C MET A 18 -2.25 14.01 1.85
N VAL A 19 -1.00 13.58 1.88
CA VAL A 19 0.13 14.38 2.36
C VAL A 19 1.06 14.76 1.21
N GLN A 20 1.54 16.00 1.21
CA GLN A 20 2.52 16.49 0.25
C GLN A 20 3.93 16.15 0.73
N LEU A 21 4.67 15.40 -0.07
CA LEU A 21 6.06 15.08 0.18
C LEU A 21 6.95 15.97 -0.70
N PRO A 22 8.03 16.57 -0.14
CA PRO A 22 8.91 17.46 -0.90
C PRO A 22 9.73 16.74 -1.97
N GLY A 23 9.71 15.40 -2.00
CA GLY A 23 10.63 14.60 -2.79
C GLY A 23 12.08 14.75 -2.30
N GLY A 24 13.03 14.43 -3.17
CA GLY A 24 14.46 14.50 -2.85
C GLY A 24 15.21 13.23 -3.24
N ARG A 25 16.44 13.13 -2.73
CA ARG A 25 17.34 12.00 -2.96
C ARG A 25 17.40 11.12 -1.73
N PHE A 26 17.31 9.82 -1.91
CA PHE A 26 17.40 8.84 -0.84
C PHE A 26 17.99 7.52 -1.35
N LEU A 27 18.47 6.67 -0.43
CA LEU A 27 18.92 5.32 -0.76
C LEU A 27 17.70 4.38 -0.77
N MET A 28 17.49 3.70 -1.89
CA MET A 28 16.41 2.74 -2.08
C MET A 28 16.98 1.33 -2.20
N GLY A 29 16.39 0.39 -1.47
CA GLY A 29 16.80 -1.01 -1.46
C GLY A 29 17.64 -1.36 -0.22
N THR A 30 18.28 -2.52 -0.26
CA THR A 30 19.08 -3.05 0.84
C THR A 30 20.35 -3.72 0.33
N ASP A 31 21.44 -3.60 1.09
CA ASP A 31 22.67 -4.37 0.89
C ASP A 31 22.73 -5.59 1.83
N ALA A 32 21.65 -5.84 2.58
CA ALA A 32 21.57 -7.01 3.44
C ALA A 32 21.64 -8.30 2.58
N PRO A 33 22.41 -9.31 3.03
CA PRO A 33 22.60 -10.55 2.27
C PRO A 33 21.31 -11.38 2.13
N ASP A 34 20.28 -11.07 2.91
CA ASP A 34 18.97 -11.71 2.84
C ASP A 34 17.93 -10.95 2.00
N GLY A 35 18.34 -9.90 1.27
CA GLY A 35 17.47 -9.21 0.30
C GLY A 35 17.01 -10.13 -0.82
N ARG A 36 15.74 -10.01 -1.24
CA ARG A 36 15.12 -10.89 -2.24
C ARG A 36 14.52 -10.10 -3.40
N ASP A 37 14.24 -10.76 -4.52
CA ASP A 37 13.39 -10.25 -5.62
C ASP A 37 13.70 -8.83 -6.14
N GLY A 38 15.00 -8.46 -6.13
CA GLY A 38 15.46 -7.14 -6.58
C GLY A 38 15.44 -6.04 -5.52
N GLU A 39 15.31 -6.40 -4.24
CA GLU A 39 15.47 -5.48 -3.10
C GLU A 39 16.88 -4.90 -3.00
N GLY A 40 17.90 -5.60 -3.52
CA GLY A 40 19.28 -5.14 -3.57
C GLY A 40 19.84 -5.01 -4.99
N PRO A 41 21.01 -4.35 -5.15
CA PRO A 41 21.72 -3.60 -4.12
C PRO A 41 21.01 -2.28 -3.79
N SER A 42 21.39 -1.65 -2.67
CA SER A 42 20.96 -0.29 -2.37
C SER A 42 21.47 0.69 -3.42
N ARG A 43 20.64 1.65 -3.81
CA ARG A 43 20.94 2.64 -4.87
C ARG A 43 20.34 4.00 -4.56
N GLU A 44 21.04 5.07 -4.91
CA GLU A 44 20.49 6.42 -4.83
C GLU A 44 19.35 6.59 -5.86
N VAL A 45 18.20 7.07 -5.38
CA VAL A 45 17.02 7.37 -6.20
C VAL A 45 16.60 8.82 -5.91
N THR A 46 16.20 9.52 -6.96
CA THR A 46 15.63 10.86 -6.86
C THR A 46 14.15 10.81 -7.24
N VAL A 47 13.30 11.39 -6.40
CA VAL A 47 11.88 11.61 -6.72
C VAL A 47 11.57 13.10 -6.67
N GLN A 48 10.70 13.55 -7.59
CA GLN A 48 10.17 14.91 -7.56
C GLN A 48 9.16 15.06 -6.40
N PRO A 49 8.82 16.29 -5.97
CA PRO A 49 7.72 16.51 -5.04
C PRO A 49 6.43 15.86 -5.54
N PHE A 50 5.69 15.20 -4.66
CA PHE A 50 4.45 14.50 -5.00
C PHE A 50 3.53 14.37 -3.78
N ALA A 51 2.25 14.12 -4.03
CA ALA A 51 1.28 13.78 -2.99
C ALA A 51 1.10 12.26 -2.93
N ILE A 52 0.90 11.72 -1.73
CA ILE A 52 0.49 10.34 -1.52
C ILE A 52 -0.66 10.28 -0.52
N ASP A 53 -1.55 9.29 -0.67
CA ASP A 53 -2.65 9.05 0.27
C ASP A 53 -2.09 8.68 1.66
N ILE A 54 -2.73 9.17 2.71
CA ILE A 54 -2.34 8.90 4.11
C ILE A 54 -2.69 7.45 4.51
N PHE A 55 -3.73 6.90 3.88
CA PHE A 55 -4.24 5.55 4.10
C PHE A 55 -4.41 4.82 2.76
N PRO A 56 -4.34 3.48 2.74
CA PRO A 56 -4.76 2.70 1.58
C PRO A 56 -6.22 2.98 1.21
N VAL A 57 -6.54 2.82 -0.08
CA VAL A 57 -7.92 2.96 -0.57
C VAL A 57 -8.82 1.96 0.13
N THR A 58 -9.86 2.48 0.81
CA THR A 58 -10.78 1.64 1.57
C THR A 58 -11.95 1.15 0.71
N ASN A 59 -12.70 0.17 1.23
CA ASN A 59 -13.97 -0.24 0.61
C ASN A 59 -14.97 0.92 0.50
N LYS A 60 -14.92 1.89 1.43
CA LYS A 60 -15.74 3.10 1.39
C LYS A 60 -15.39 3.96 0.18
N ASP A 61 -14.10 4.21 -0.04
CA ASP A 61 -13.61 5.03 -1.13
C ASP A 61 -13.93 4.39 -2.49
N PHE A 62 -13.73 3.09 -2.60
CA PHE A 62 -14.00 2.35 -3.83
C PHE A 62 -15.49 2.34 -4.23
N ARG A 63 -16.41 2.28 -3.23
CA ARG A 63 -17.87 2.34 -3.47
C ARG A 63 -18.30 3.65 -4.14
N TYR A 64 -17.61 4.76 -3.90
CA TYR A 64 -17.91 6.03 -4.56
C TYR A 64 -17.50 6.06 -6.03
N PHE A 65 -16.47 5.28 -6.42
CA PHE A 65 -16.00 5.21 -7.80
C PHE A 65 -16.81 4.21 -8.65
N LYS A 66 -17.28 3.12 -8.05
CA LYS A 66 -18.12 2.10 -8.69
C LYS A 66 -19.25 1.68 -7.74
N PRO A 67 -20.53 2.07 -7.99
CA PRO A 67 -21.66 1.46 -7.29
C PRO A 67 -21.63 -0.06 -7.55
N ALA A 68 -21.73 -0.85 -6.49
CA ALA A 68 -21.55 -2.30 -6.53
C ALA A 68 -22.31 -2.97 -7.69
N GLY A 69 -21.57 -3.63 -8.59
CA GLY A 69 -22.13 -4.67 -9.47
C GLY A 69 -22.12 -6.03 -8.76
N PRO A 70 -23.04 -6.96 -9.11
CA PRO A 70 -23.03 -8.31 -8.57
C PRO A 70 -21.67 -8.99 -8.83
N GLY A 71 -21.00 -9.49 -7.78
CA GLY A 71 -19.73 -10.23 -7.88
C GLY A 71 -18.46 -9.48 -7.49
N SER A 72 -18.54 -8.21 -7.09
CA SER A 72 -17.35 -7.37 -6.78
C SER A 72 -16.61 -7.72 -5.47
N GLY A 73 -17.12 -8.60 -4.62
CA GLY A 73 -16.40 -9.08 -3.42
C GLY A 73 -16.13 -8.04 -2.33
N ILE A 74 -16.55 -6.78 -2.52
CA ILE A 74 -16.48 -5.70 -1.52
C ILE A 74 -17.25 -6.12 -0.27
N ARG A 75 -16.51 -6.33 0.82
CA ARG A 75 -17.07 -6.74 2.10
C ARG A 75 -17.80 -5.56 2.77
N GLU A 76 -18.72 -5.87 3.68
CA GLU A 76 -19.53 -4.87 4.39
C GLU A 76 -18.69 -3.89 5.25
N LYS A 77 -17.46 -4.26 5.59
CA LYS A 77 -16.53 -3.46 6.40
C LYS A 77 -15.87 -2.36 5.57
N LEU A 78 -16.38 -1.13 5.74
CA LEU A 78 -16.03 0.06 4.99
C LEU A 78 -14.58 0.55 5.18
N GLU A 79 -14.04 0.40 6.38
CA GLU A 79 -12.72 0.94 6.79
C GLU A 79 -11.54 0.00 6.50
N LEU A 80 -11.81 -1.17 5.93
CA LEU A 80 -10.75 -2.09 5.49
C LEU A 80 -10.22 -1.69 4.12
N PRO A 81 -8.93 -1.94 3.82
CA PRO A 81 -8.40 -1.78 2.48
C PRO A 81 -9.18 -2.65 1.47
N VAL A 82 -9.30 -2.14 0.24
CA VAL A 82 -9.92 -2.89 -0.85
C VAL A 82 -9.00 -4.00 -1.34
N VAL A 83 -9.53 -5.23 -1.43
CA VAL A 83 -8.76 -6.41 -1.79
C VAL A 83 -9.53 -7.27 -2.79
N HIS A 84 -8.87 -7.69 -3.86
CA HIS A 84 -9.42 -8.62 -4.85
C HIS A 84 -8.62 -9.94 -4.86
N GLY A 85 -9.27 -11.07 -4.58
CA GLY A 85 -8.66 -12.41 -4.68
C GLY A 85 -8.94 -13.35 -3.50
N LYS A 86 -8.41 -14.58 -3.58
CA LYS A 86 -8.41 -15.57 -2.48
C LYS A 86 -7.00 -15.61 -1.87
N PHE A 87 -6.90 -15.49 -0.55
CA PHE A 87 -5.63 -15.45 0.19
C PHE A 87 -5.36 -16.75 0.98
N PRO A 88 -4.08 -17.07 1.29
CA PRO A 88 -3.70 -18.23 2.12
C PRO A 88 -4.31 -18.18 3.53
N LYS A 89 -4.35 -19.34 4.21
CA LYS A 89 -5.08 -19.55 5.48
C LYS A 89 -4.28 -19.30 6.78
N GLY A 90 -3.00 -18.95 6.69
CA GLY A 90 -2.12 -18.87 7.87
C GLY A 90 -1.99 -17.45 8.40
N ASP A 91 -2.42 -17.23 9.65
CA ASP A 91 -2.23 -16.00 10.42
C ASP A 91 -2.40 -16.28 11.92
N ARG A 92 -1.46 -15.78 12.72
CA ARG A 92 -1.38 -15.99 14.17
C ARG A 92 -2.09 -14.90 14.98
N ALA A 93 -2.53 -13.81 14.34
CA ALA A 93 -3.16 -12.63 14.95
C ALA A 93 -2.40 -12.05 16.15
N GLU A 94 -1.07 -12.05 16.09
CA GLU A 94 -0.21 -11.48 17.15
C GLU A 94 -0.40 -9.96 17.28
N ASP A 95 -0.88 -9.31 16.20
CA ASP A 95 -1.21 -7.88 16.13
C ASP A 95 -2.67 -7.55 16.50
N GLY A 96 -3.44 -8.57 16.91
CA GLY A 96 -4.85 -8.44 17.28
C GLY A 96 -5.85 -8.61 16.14
N PHE A 97 -5.41 -8.88 14.91
CA PHE A 97 -6.28 -9.08 13.75
C PHE A 97 -6.06 -10.44 13.10
N HIS A 98 -7.15 -11.17 12.83
CA HIS A 98 -7.14 -12.30 11.91
C HIS A 98 -7.51 -11.82 10.51
N GLY A 99 -6.52 -11.62 9.64
CA GLY A 99 -6.69 -11.04 8.31
C GLY A 99 -6.51 -9.53 8.28
N LEU A 100 -7.34 -8.86 7.48
CA LEU A 100 -7.27 -7.40 7.30
C LEU A 100 -7.62 -6.64 8.58
N SER A 101 -6.87 -5.57 8.84
CA SER A 101 -7.18 -4.58 9.88
C SER A 101 -7.71 -3.28 9.26
N PRO A 102 -8.50 -2.47 10.01
CA PRO A 102 -8.84 -1.10 9.60
C PRO A 102 -7.59 -0.29 9.30
N VAL A 103 -7.63 0.58 8.29
CA VAL A 103 -6.45 1.37 7.84
C VAL A 103 -5.87 2.30 8.91
N ASN A 104 -6.61 2.58 9.98
CA ASN A 104 -6.21 3.39 11.13
C ASN A 104 -6.08 2.58 12.44
N ALA A 105 -5.99 1.25 12.35
CA ALA A 105 -5.88 0.38 13.52
C ALA A 105 -4.61 0.63 14.34
N PHE A 106 -3.54 1.04 13.67
CA PHE A 106 -2.24 1.35 14.27
C PHE A 106 -1.91 2.83 14.13
N PRO A 107 -1.02 3.39 14.98
CA PRO A 107 -0.50 4.75 14.80
C PRO A 107 0.24 4.92 13.47
N PRO A 108 0.51 6.17 13.03
CA PRO A 108 1.31 6.41 11.84
C PRO A 108 2.67 5.70 11.93
N GLN A 109 3.12 5.13 10.82
CA GLN A 109 4.33 4.30 10.74
C GLN A 109 5.61 5.13 10.52
N ASN A 110 5.48 6.42 10.21
CA ASN A 110 6.62 7.30 9.96
C ASN A 110 6.30 8.78 10.30
N ASN A 111 7.34 9.61 10.21
CA ASN A 111 7.28 11.04 10.53
C ASN A 111 6.49 11.88 9.52
N TYR A 112 6.05 11.29 8.40
CA TYR A 112 5.15 11.95 7.44
C TYR A 112 3.68 11.72 7.78
N GLY A 113 3.39 10.96 8.84
CA GLY A 113 2.02 10.68 9.27
C GLY A 113 1.32 9.64 8.39
N LEU A 114 2.06 8.82 7.64
CA LEU A 114 1.50 7.78 6.78
C LEU A 114 1.16 6.52 7.57
N TYR A 115 0.08 5.87 7.20
CA TYR A 115 -0.42 4.65 7.83
C TYR A 115 -0.35 3.48 6.87
N ASP A 116 -0.25 2.27 7.44
CA ASP A 116 -0.48 1.01 6.73
C ASP A 116 0.40 0.77 5.49
N LEU A 117 1.57 1.42 5.43
CA LEU A 117 2.55 1.22 4.35
C LEU A 117 3.29 -0.12 4.47
N MET A 118 3.43 -0.64 5.69
CA MET A 118 4.01 -1.95 5.97
C MET A 118 2.96 -2.86 6.63
N GLY A 119 2.73 -4.03 6.03
CA GLY A 119 1.75 -5.01 6.49
C GLY A 119 0.36 -4.78 5.90
N ASN A 120 -0.64 -5.44 6.47
CA ASN A 120 -2.03 -5.47 6.01
C ASN A 120 -2.19 -5.93 4.55
N VAL A 121 -1.95 -5.08 3.55
CA VAL A 121 -2.10 -5.41 2.13
C VAL A 121 -0.90 -5.00 1.30
N TRP A 122 -0.59 -5.83 0.31
CA TRP A 122 0.33 -5.43 -0.76
C TRP A 122 -0.30 -4.30 -1.59
N GLU A 123 0.49 -3.26 -1.88
CA GLU A 123 0.06 -2.11 -2.68
C GLU A 123 0.65 -2.13 -4.09
N TRP A 124 -0.19 -1.91 -5.08
CA TRP A 124 0.22 -1.79 -6.48
C TRP A 124 0.99 -0.51 -6.73
N THR A 125 2.08 -0.61 -7.50
CA THR A 125 2.82 0.55 -8.01
C THR A 125 2.80 0.59 -9.53
N ALA A 126 3.02 1.78 -10.10
CA ALA A 126 3.11 1.94 -11.55
C ALA A 126 4.35 1.27 -12.18
N SER A 127 5.36 0.97 -11.36
CA SER A 127 6.65 0.43 -11.78
C SER A 127 6.53 -0.98 -12.38
N THR A 128 7.25 -1.21 -13.48
CA THR A 128 7.37 -2.53 -14.09
C THR A 128 8.30 -3.43 -13.28
N TYR A 129 7.93 -4.71 -13.16
CA TYR A 129 8.81 -5.73 -12.60
C TYR A 129 9.66 -6.33 -13.72
N GLN A 130 10.98 -6.16 -13.63
CA GLN A 130 11.90 -6.40 -14.74
C GLN A 130 12.34 -7.86 -14.90
N SER A 131 11.90 -8.76 -14.01
CA SER A 131 12.26 -10.17 -14.05
C SER A 131 11.19 -10.96 -14.80
N ALA A 132 11.60 -11.63 -15.89
CA ALA A 132 10.88 -12.65 -16.64
C ALA A 132 9.87 -12.21 -17.72
N GLY A 133 10.28 -11.44 -18.74
CA GLY A 133 9.67 -11.46 -20.09
C GLY A 133 8.14 -11.28 -20.21
N GLN A 134 7.48 -10.83 -19.15
CA GLN A 134 6.04 -10.77 -18.95
C GLN A 134 5.69 -9.36 -18.45
N ASP A 135 4.49 -8.87 -18.77
CA ASP A 135 4.00 -7.59 -18.27
C ASP A 135 3.56 -7.73 -16.81
N MET A 136 4.53 -7.56 -15.90
CA MET A 136 4.33 -7.59 -14.45
C MET A 136 4.59 -6.22 -13.83
N ARG A 137 3.93 -5.94 -12.70
CA ARG A 137 4.09 -4.69 -11.93
C ARG A 137 4.57 -5.00 -10.52
N VAL A 138 5.23 -4.02 -9.92
CA VAL A 138 5.79 -4.13 -8.57
C VAL A 138 4.69 -3.91 -7.53
N LEU A 139 4.60 -4.83 -6.57
CA LEU A 139 3.85 -4.69 -5.34
C LEU A 139 4.78 -4.24 -4.20
N ARG A 140 4.29 -3.47 -3.22
CA ARG A 140 5.05 -3.01 -2.04
C ARG A 140 4.28 -3.20 -0.74
N GLY A 141 4.98 -3.10 0.38
CA GLY A 141 4.39 -3.04 1.73
C GLY A 141 4.32 -4.36 2.49
N ALA A 142 4.31 -5.50 1.79
CA ALA A 142 3.95 -6.79 2.39
C ALA A 142 2.47 -6.83 2.84
N SER A 143 2.03 -7.93 3.44
CA SER A 143 0.64 -8.14 3.83
C SER A 143 0.52 -8.88 5.16
N TRP A 144 -0.70 -9.04 5.69
CA TRP A 144 -0.98 -9.72 6.97
C TRP A 144 -0.52 -11.18 7.04
N ILE A 145 -0.17 -11.81 5.92
CA ILE A 145 0.37 -13.17 5.86
C ILE A 145 1.91 -13.22 5.86
N ASP A 146 2.57 -12.08 5.72
CA ASP A 146 4.03 -11.96 5.70
C ASP A 146 4.56 -11.75 7.13
N THR A 147 5.73 -12.31 7.45
CA THR A 147 6.27 -12.23 8.81
C THR A 147 7.54 -11.39 8.90
N ALA A 148 7.73 -10.69 10.02
CA ALA A 148 8.91 -9.85 10.24
C ALA A 148 10.23 -10.65 10.29
N ASP A 149 10.16 -11.95 10.57
CA ASP A 149 11.29 -12.88 10.58
C ASP A 149 11.45 -13.67 9.27
N GLY A 150 10.49 -13.59 8.36
CA GLY A 150 10.46 -14.35 7.12
C GLY A 150 10.13 -15.84 7.27
N SER A 151 9.64 -16.28 8.45
CA SER A 151 9.17 -17.64 8.69
C SER A 151 7.90 -18.02 7.91
N ALA A 152 7.09 -17.04 7.47
CA ALA A 152 6.03 -17.24 6.49
C ALA A 152 6.10 -16.19 5.37
N ASN A 153 5.98 -16.65 4.12
CA ASN A 153 6.03 -15.85 2.89
C ASN A 153 7.29 -14.98 2.77
N HIS A 154 7.16 -13.65 2.78
CA HIS A 154 8.28 -12.71 2.66
C HIS A 154 8.62 -12.05 3.99
N ARG A 155 9.90 -11.72 4.17
CA ARG A 155 10.34 -10.97 5.34
C ARG A 155 10.02 -9.49 5.17
N ALA A 156 9.02 -8.99 5.87
CA ALA A 156 8.67 -7.57 5.82
C ALA A 156 9.55 -6.75 6.78
N ARG A 157 10.18 -5.67 6.29
CA ARG A 157 10.93 -4.73 7.14
C ARG A 157 10.81 -3.30 6.61
N VAL A 158 10.84 -2.34 7.53
CA VAL A 158 11.07 -0.93 7.21
C VAL A 158 12.57 -0.71 7.07
N THR A 159 13.01 -0.20 5.92
CA THR A 159 14.32 0.44 5.77
C THR A 159 14.09 1.95 5.72
N THR A 160 14.58 2.66 6.74
CA THR A 160 14.57 4.13 6.81
C THR A 160 15.87 4.71 6.26
#